data_AF-A0A183T4X4-F1
#
_entry.id   AF-A0A183T4X4-F1
#
_cell.length_a   1.000
_cell.length_b   1.000
_cell.length_c   1.000
_cell.angle_alpha   90.00
_cell.angle_beta   90.00
_cell.angle_gamma   90.00
#
_symmetry.space_group_name_H-M   'P 1'
#
loop_
_entity.id
_entity.type
_entity.pdbx_description
1 polymer ?
#
loop_
_entity_poly.entity_id
_entity_poly.type
_entity_poly.pdbx_seq_one_letter_code
_entity_poly.pdbx_strand_id
1 'polypeptide(L)'
;MVYQVYILYDCADHTEIRRPQTMQDKSATTKKDSRGGSFGNFFRALTLGLRIELKDDEWEYTEEPHVSRRQEILKNHPEIKSLMGYDPSITYYVLLEVFIQLSLAYAVSVYKPDWITWFLLTYIVGGTINHSLACAIHEIGHNLAFGHKHGYANRILSLICNLPMVVPAAISYRKYHQEHHR
;
A
#
# COMPACT_ATOMS: atom_id res chain seq x y z
N MET A 1 0.49 -15.70 -1.40
CA MET A 1 0.26 -15.46 -2.84
C MET A 1 -1.17 -15.82 -3.30
N VAL A 2 -2.16 -15.85 -2.39
CA VAL A 2 -3.58 -16.15 -2.70
C VAL A 2 -4.47 -14.90 -2.56
N TYR A 3 -3.94 -13.81 -1.98
CA TYR A 3 -4.72 -12.63 -1.57
C TYR A 3 -4.87 -11.54 -2.66
N GLN A 4 -4.12 -11.59 -3.77
CA GLN A 4 -4.20 -10.58 -4.83
C GLN A 4 -5.58 -10.51 -5.52
N VAL A 5 -6.36 -11.59 -5.45
CA VAL A 5 -7.68 -11.70 -6.12
C VAL A 5 -8.77 -10.91 -5.40
N TYR A 6 -8.60 -10.64 -4.10
CA TYR A 6 -9.58 -9.92 -3.28
C TYR A 6 -9.58 -8.40 -3.51
N ILE A 7 -8.45 -7.85 -3.93
CA ILE A 7 -8.24 -6.40 -4.09
C ILE A 7 -9.22 -5.79 -5.11
N LEU A 8 -9.76 -6.59 -6.02
CA LEU A 8 -10.70 -6.15 -7.06
C LEU A 8 -12.16 -6.05 -6.62
N TYR A 9 -12.49 -6.42 -5.38
CA TYR A 9 -13.88 -6.47 -4.92
C TYR A 9 -14.45 -5.13 -4.42
N ASP A 10 -13.62 -4.25 -3.84
CA ASP A 10 -14.08 -3.01 -3.19
C ASP A 10 -14.34 -1.85 -4.20
N CYS A 11 -13.93 -2.02 -5.46
CA CYS A 11 -14.01 -1.00 -6.50
C CYS A 11 -15.41 -0.87 -7.16
N ALA A 12 -16.30 -1.85 -6.97
CA ALA A 12 -17.52 -1.97 -7.79
C ALA A 12 -18.79 -1.33 -7.21
N ASP A 13 -18.79 -0.85 -5.96
CA ASP A 13 -20.02 -0.39 -5.27
C ASP A 13 -20.19 1.15 -5.22
N HIS A 14 -19.31 1.89 -5.90
CA HIS A 14 -19.31 3.36 -5.95
C HIS A 14 -19.50 3.92 -7.37
N THR A 15 -20.47 3.41 -8.13
CA THR A 15 -20.87 4.00 -9.42
C THR A 15 -21.87 5.16 -9.24
N GLU A 16 -21.42 6.30 -8.72
CA GLU A 16 -22.02 7.60 -9.03
C GLU A 16 -20.90 8.59 -9.38
N ILE A 17 -20.39 8.47 -10.60
CA ILE A 17 -19.33 9.33 -11.14
C ILE A 17 -19.94 10.69 -11.49
N ARG A 18 -19.66 11.69 -10.64
CA ARG A 18 -19.88 13.11 -10.93
C ARG A 18 -18.88 13.53 -12.02
N ARG A 19 -19.36 13.80 -13.24
CA ARG A 19 -18.50 14.27 -14.36
C ARG A 19 -17.68 15.49 -13.95
N PRO A 20 -16.35 15.52 -14.17
CA PRO A 20 -15.57 16.74 -14.04
C PRO A 20 -15.92 17.72 -15.17
N GLN A 21 -16.09 18.99 -14.82
CA GLN A 21 -16.26 20.06 -15.80
C GLN A 21 -14.96 20.26 -16.59
N THR A 22 -15.11 20.43 -17.91
CA THR A 22 -14.06 20.75 -18.87
C THR A 22 -13.23 21.95 -18.39
N MET A 23 -11.96 21.72 -18.04
CA MET A 23 -11.01 22.80 -17.78
C MET A 23 -10.36 23.21 -19.10
N GLN A 24 -10.57 24.49 -19.43
CA GLN A 24 -9.99 25.19 -20.57
C GLN A 24 -8.46 25.14 -20.56
N ASP A 25 -7.91 24.97 -21.76
CA ASP A 25 -6.51 25.14 -22.14
C ASP A 25 -5.94 26.46 -21.61
N LYS A 26 -4.87 26.36 -20.82
CA LYS A 26 -3.98 27.49 -20.51
C LYS A 26 -2.58 27.10 -20.95
N SER A 27 -2.28 27.42 -22.20
CA SER A 27 -0.93 27.47 -22.77
C SER A 27 0.01 28.23 -21.83
N ALA A 28 0.92 27.51 -21.17
CA ALA A 28 1.96 28.09 -20.33
C ALA A 28 3.08 28.64 -21.21
N THR A 29 3.21 29.96 -21.25
CA THR A 29 4.34 30.66 -21.86
C THR A 29 5.59 30.48 -20.99
N THR A 30 6.51 29.61 -21.41
CA THR A 30 7.83 29.45 -20.77
C THR A 30 8.70 30.69 -21.00
N LYS A 31 8.92 31.46 -19.93
CA LYS A 31 9.89 32.56 -19.85
C LYS A 31 11.31 31.98 -19.75
N LYS A 32 12.16 32.29 -20.72
CA LYS A 32 13.56 31.82 -20.82
C LYS A 32 14.46 32.67 -19.91
N ASP A 33 14.73 32.21 -18.69
CA ASP A 33 15.74 32.84 -17.83
C ASP A 33 17.14 32.35 -18.20
N SER A 34 17.89 33.23 -18.86
CA SER A 34 19.26 33.02 -19.33
C SER A 34 20.28 33.43 -18.26
N ARG A 35 20.42 32.64 -17.19
CA ARG A 35 21.54 32.74 -16.22
C ARG A 35 21.87 31.36 -15.63
N GLY A 36 22.72 30.58 -16.31
CA GLY A 36 23.23 29.30 -15.81
C GLY A 36 24.69 29.09 -16.23
N GLY A 37 25.62 29.15 -15.28
CA GLY A 37 27.04 28.89 -15.51
C GLY A 37 27.36 27.41 -15.80
N SER A 38 28.61 27.13 -16.17
CA SER A 38 29.13 25.81 -16.59
C SER A 38 28.69 24.63 -15.69
N PHE A 39 28.58 24.85 -14.38
CA PHE A 39 28.13 23.84 -13.42
C PHE A 39 26.65 23.47 -13.56
N GLY A 40 25.79 24.42 -13.93
CA GLY A 40 24.36 24.18 -14.17
C GLY A 40 24.11 23.36 -15.44
N ASN A 41 24.99 23.48 -16.44
CA ASN A 41 24.90 22.70 -17.67
C ASN A 41 25.23 21.23 -17.45
N PHE A 42 26.13 20.90 -16.52
CA PHE A 42 26.47 19.52 -16.16
C PHE A 42 25.30 18.78 -15.52
N PHE A 43 24.67 19.35 -14.48
CA PHE A 43 23.50 18.72 -13.86
C PHE A 43 22.34 18.63 -14.84
N ARG A 44 22.14 19.64 -15.69
CA ARG A 44 21.09 19.60 -16.71
C ARG A 44 21.33 18.52 -17.76
N ALA A 45 22.59 18.30 -18.17
CA ALA A 45 22.98 17.23 -19.08
C ALA A 45 22.83 15.84 -18.42
N LEU A 46 23.16 15.70 -17.13
CA LEU A 46 22.94 14.47 -16.37
C LEU A 46 21.44 14.15 -16.23
N THR A 47 20.62 15.16 -15.93
CA THR A 47 19.15 15.03 -15.84
C THR A 47 18.53 14.68 -17.20
N LEU A 48 19.04 15.24 -18.31
CA LEU A 48 18.60 14.92 -19.67
C LEU A 48 19.04 13.52 -20.11
N GLY A 49 20.26 13.09 -19.77
CA GLY A 49 20.79 11.77 -20.12
C GLY A 49 20.13 10.61 -19.35
N LEU A 50 19.53 10.89 -18.19
CA LEU A 50 18.77 9.92 -17.38
C LEU A 50 17.26 10.00 -17.61
N ARG A 51 16.79 10.92 -18.46
CA ARG A 51 15.37 11.02 -18.82
C ARG A 51 15.07 9.87 -19.75
N ILE A 52 14.56 8.78 -19.20
CA ILE A 52 13.84 7.79 -20.01
C ILE A 52 12.66 8.56 -20.61
N GLU A 53 12.74 8.91 -21.89
CA GLU A 53 11.59 9.38 -22.67
C GLU A 53 10.63 8.20 -22.83
N LEU A 54 9.94 7.85 -21.75
CA LEU A 54 8.67 7.16 -21.85
C LEU A 54 7.78 8.08 -22.69
N LYS A 55 7.16 7.52 -23.73
CA LYS A 55 6.04 8.17 -24.43
C LYS A 55 5.13 8.80 -23.38
N ASP A 56 4.71 10.04 -23.59
CA ASP A 56 3.77 10.73 -22.69
C ASP A 56 2.66 9.75 -22.31
N ASP A 57 2.41 9.57 -21.00
CA ASP A 57 1.45 8.59 -20.51
C ASP A 57 0.11 8.79 -21.22
N GLU A 58 -0.30 7.81 -22.02
CA GLU A 58 -1.60 7.85 -22.70
C GLU A 58 -2.67 7.47 -21.67
N TRP A 59 -3.51 8.44 -21.31
CA TRP A 59 -4.65 8.21 -20.43
C TRP A 59 -5.68 7.33 -21.12
N GLU A 60 -5.81 6.08 -20.68
CA GLU A 60 -6.84 5.16 -21.13
C GLU A 60 -8.13 5.39 -20.30
N TYR A 61 -9.20 5.82 -20.98
CA TYR A 61 -10.53 6.02 -20.37
C TYR A 61 -11.42 4.77 -20.50
N THR A 62 -10.85 3.64 -20.90
CA THR A 62 -11.51 2.33 -20.92
C THR A 62 -11.69 1.84 -19.48
N GLU A 63 -12.74 1.05 -19.22
CA GLU A 63 -12.89 0.45 -17.89
C GLU A 63 -11.67 -0.41 -17.53
N GLU A 64 -11.32 -0.44 -16.25
CA GLU A 64 -10.21 -1.24 -15.76
C GLU A 64 -10.39 -2.70 -16.21
N PRO A 65 -9.38 -3.30 -16.89
CA PRO A 65 -9.49 -4.64 -17.46
C PRO A 65 -9.71 -5.73 -16.39
N HIS A 66 -9.56 -5.38 -15.12
CA HIS A 66 -9.81 -6.25 -13.99
C HIS A 66 -11.30 -6.50 -13.72
N VAL A 67 -12.18 -5.53 -14.01
CA VAL A 67 -13.62 -5.66 -13.78
C VAL A 67 -14.22 -6.70 -14.73
N SER A 68 -13.91 -6.57 -16.03
CA SER A 68 -14.36 -7.50 -17.07
C SER A 68 -13.83 -8.92 -16.83
N ARG A 69 -12.53 -9.05 -16.50
CA ARG A 69 -11.92 -10.35 -16.17
C ARG A 69 -12.53 -11.00 -14.93
N ARG A 70 -12.84 -10.22 -13.88
CA ARG A 70 -13.54 -10.75 -12.69
C ARG A 70 -14.89 -11.32 -13.06
N GLN A 71 -15.68 -10.63 -13.88
CA GLN A 71 -16.98 -11.12 -14.32
C GLN A 71 -16.86 -12.43 -15.11
N GLU A 72 -15.88 -12.53 -16.01
CA GLU A 72 -15.62 -13.74 -16.78
C GLU A 72 -15.21 -14.92 -15.88
N ILE A 73 -14.29 -14.69 -14.94
CA ILE A 73 -13.85 -15.71 -13.97
C ILE A 73 -15.03 -16.18 -13.12
N LEU A 74 -15.83 -15.26 -12.58
CA LEU A 74 -16.99 -15.63 -11.73
C LEU A 74 -18.09 -16.35 -12.49
N LYS A 75 -18.20 -16.13 -13.81
CA LYS A 75 -19.13 -16.86 -14.68
C LYS A 75 -18.66 -18.30 -14.92
N ASN A 76 -17.36 -18.49 -15.14
CA ASN A 76 -16.77 -19.80 -15.40
C ASN A 76 -16.53 -20.61 -14.12
N HIS A 77 -16.32 -19.94 -12.99
CA HIS A 77 -15.96 -20.51 -11.70
C HIS A 77 -16.77 -19.90 -10.55
N PRO A 78 -18.08 -20.20 -10.44
CA PRO A 78 -18.95 -19.64 -9.41
C PRO A 78 -18.55 -20.07 -7.99
N GLU A 79 -17.84 -21.20 -7.83
CA GLU A 79 -17.31 -21.71 -6.56
C GLU A 79 -16.40 -20.70 -5.85
N ILE A 80 -15.72 -19.84 -6.62
CA ILE A 80 -14.81 -18.81 -6.08
C ILE A 80 -15.55 -17.81 -5.19
N LYS A 81 -16.84 -17.56 -5.43
CA LYS A 81 -17.64 -16.67 -4.57
C LYS A 81 -17.72 -17.15 -3.12
N SER A 82 -17.70 -18.47 -2.91
CA SER A 82 -17.71 -19.02 -1.54
C SER A 82 -16.42 -18.73 -0.78
N LEU A 83 -15.32 -18.56 -1.52
CA LEU A 83 -14.01 -18.23 -0.98
C LEU A 83 -13.82 -16.73 -0.78
N MET A 84 -14.83 -15.89 -1.04
CA MET A 84 -14.78 -14.43 -0.94
C MET A 84 -15.48 -13.97 0.34
N GLY A 85 -14.68 -13.66 1.36
CA GLY A 85 -15.11 -13.23 2.68
C GLY A 85 -13.97 -12.63 3.49
N TYR A 86 -14.18 -12.50 4.80
CA TYR A 86 -13.17 -12.04 5.74
C TYR A 86 -12.46 -13.24 6.38
N ASP A 87 -11.21 -13.06 6.80
CA ASP A 87 -10.40 -14.06 7.46
C ASP A 87 -10.00 -13.59 8.87
N PRO A 88 -10.70 -14.07 9.92
CA PRO A 88 -10.40 -13.68 11.29
C PRO A 88 -9.05 -14.22 11.78
N SER A 89 -8.45 -15.20 11.09
CA SER A 89 -7.17 -15.78 11.50
C SER A 89 -6.02 -14.76 11.48
N ILE A 90 -6.13 -13.73 10.63
CA ILE A 90 -5.21 -12.57 10.57
C ILE A 90 -4.98 -11.98 11.96
N THR A 91 -6.01 -11.94 12.80
CA THR A 91 -5.91 -11.42 14.17
C THR A 91 -4.88 -12.18 15.00
N TYR A 92 -4.85 -13.52 14.91
CA TYR A 92 -3.92 -14.33 15.69
C TYR A 92 -2.48 -14.12 15.23
N TYR A 93 -2.25 -14.02 13.92
CA TYR A 93 -0.91 -13.77 13.37
C TYR A 93 -0.40 -12.39 13.80
N VAL A 94 -1.22 -11.34 13.69
CA VAL A 94 -0.86 -9.98 14.12
C VAL A 94 -0.49 -9.94 15.61
N LEU A 95 -1.32 -10.54 16.47
CA LEU A 95 -1.05 -10.55 17.91
C LEU A 95 0.22 -11.31 18.25
N LEU A 96 0.46 -12.45 17.58
CA LEU A 96 1.68 -13.24 17.74
C LEU A 96 2.93 -12.46 17.31
N GLU A 97 2.89 -11.84 16.14
CA GLU A 97 4.00 -11.06 15.59
C GLU A 97 4.34 -9.84 16.45
N VAL A 98 3.33 -9.10 16.91
CA VAL A 98 3.50 -7.97 17.85
C VAL A 98 4.12 -8.46 19.15
N PHE A 99 3.63 -9.57 19.70
CA PHE A 99 4.18 -10.16 20.91
C PHE A 99 5.65 -10.59 20.75
N ILE A 100 5.99 -11.21 19.63
CA ILE A 100 7.37 -11.60 19.30
C ILE A 100 8.27 -10.37 19.21
N GLN A 101 7.84 -9.31 18.51
CA GLN A 101 8.64 -8.09 18.40
C GLN A 101 8.88 -7.41 19.75
N LEU A 102 7.86 -7.31 20.61
CA LEU A 102 8.01 -6.74 21.95
C LEU A 102 8.91 -7.60 22.83
N SER A 103 8.79 -8.92 22.74
CA SER A 103 9.64 -9.87 23.47
C SER A 103 11.10 -9.79 23.03
N LEU A 104 11.35 -9.68 21.73
CA LEU A 104 12.69 -9.51 21.18
C LEU A 104 13.28 -8.14 21.56
N ALA A 105 12.49 -7.07 21.52
CA ALA A 105 12.93 -5.75 21.96
C ALA A 105 13.33 -5.78 23.44
N TYR A 106 12.54 -6.43 24.30
CA TYR A 106 12.89 -6.64 25.70
C TYR A 106 14.18 -7.46 25.86
N ALA A 107 14.30 -8.60 25.16
CA ALA A 107 15.49 -9.46 25.24
C ALA A 107 16.77 -8.71 24.82
N VAL A 108 16.71 -7.94 23.74
CA VAL A 108 17.84 -7.10 23.27
C VAL A 108 18.21 -6.06 24.32
N SER A 109 17.24 -5.46 25.00
CA SER A 109 17.50 -4.45 26.05
C SER A 109 18.25 -5.03 27.25
N VAL A 110 18.02 -6.31 27.58
CA VAL A 110 18.65 -7.01 28.71
C VAL A 110 20.02 -7.57 28.32
N TYR A 111 20.10 -8.32 27.22
CA TYR A 111 21.31 -9.04 26.81
C TYR A 111 22.37 -8.16 26.15
N LYS A 112 21.97 -7.01 25.55
CA LYS A 112 22.86 -6.06 24.88
C LYS A 112 23.84 -6.75 23.91
N PRO A 113 23.33 -7.40 22.85
CA PRO A 113 24.17 -8.08 21.86
C PRO A 113 25.16 -7.12 21.19
N ASP A 114 26.24 -7.67 20.63
CA ASP A 114 27.19 -6.89 19.84
C ASP A 114 26.51 -6.26 18.62
N TRP A 115 27.16 -5.24 18.05
CA TRP A 115 26.60 -4.45 16.95
C TRP A 115 26.24 -5.28 15.72
N ILE A 116 27.03 -6.31 15.38
CA ILE A 116 26.80 -7.13 14.19
C ILE A 116 25.58 -8.04 14.42
N THR A 117 25.53 -8.70 15.57
CA THR A 117 24.39 -9.54 15.94
C THR A 117 23.10 -8.72 16.01
N TRP A 118 23.15 -7.53 16.62
CA TRP A 118 22.03 -6.60 16.67
C TRP A 118 21.55 -6.18 15.27
N PHE A 119 22.49 -5.84 14.39
CA PHE A 119 22.17 -5.42 13.01
C PHE A 119 21.53 -6.56 12.20
N LEU A 120 22.11 -7.77 12.25
CA LEU A 120 21.56 -8.93 11.55
C LEU A 120 20.18 -9.32 12.07
N LEU A 121 19.99 -9.30 13.39
CA LEU A 121 18.71 -9.61 14.02
C LEU A 121 17.62 -8.62 13.59
N THR A 122 17.91 -7.32 13.66
CA THR A 122 16.95 -6.27 13.30
C THR A 122 16.64 -6.27 11.81
N TYR A 123 17.64 -6.50 10.95
CA TYR A 123 17.44 -6.54 9.50
C TYR A 123 16.66 -7.77 9.06
N ILE A 124 17.08 -8.96 9.49
CA ILE A 124 16.46 -10.22 9.05
C ILE A 124 15.13 -10.42 9.77
N VAL A 125 15.12 -10.46 11.11
CA VAL A 125 13.91 -10.79 11.87
C VAL A 125 12.96 -9.60 11.94
N GLY A 126 13.49 -8.43 12.33
CA GLY A 126 12.67 -7.21 12.40
C GLY A 126 12.10 -6.80 11.04
N GLY A 127 12.93 -6.80 9.99
CA GLY A 127 12.49 -6.51 8.63
C GLY A 127 11.42 -7.48 8.12
N THR A 128 11.60 -8.78 8.33
CA THR A 128 10.61 -9.80 7.90
C THR A 128 9.27 -9.62 8.61
N ILE A 129 9.27 -9.46 9.94
CA ILE A 129 8.02 -9.30 10.69
C ILE A 129 7.35 -7.96 10.35
N ASN A 130 8.12 -6.87 10.18
CA ASN A 130 7.55 -5.58 9.78
C ASN A 130 6.92 -5.62 8.40
N HIS A 131 7.49 -6.39 7.45
CA HIS A 131 6.87 -6.60 6.15
C HIS A 131 5.54 -7.36 6.29
N SER A 132 5.51 -8.42 7.10
CA SER A 132 4.28 -9.17 7.39
C SER A 132 3.19 -8.29 8.01
N LEU A 133 3.54 -7.49 9.03
CA LEU A 133 2.63 -6.54 9.67
C LEU A 133 2.14 -5.46 8.69
N ALA A 134 2.98 -4.99 7.77
CA ALA A 134 2.56 -4.04 6.74
C ALA A 134 1.52 -4.66 5.79
N CYS A 135 1.70 -5.92 5.38
CA CYS A 135 0.68 -6.69 4.65
C CYS A 135 -0.59 -6.87 5.49
N ALA A 136 -0.47 -7.14 6.80
CA ALA A 136 -1.64 -7.25 7.66
C ALA A 136 -2.42 -5.93 7.77
N ILE A 137 -1.74 -4.78 7.89
CA ILE A 137 -2.36 -3.45 7.87
C ILE A 137 -3.10 -3.21 6.55
N HIS A 138 -2.55 -3.67 5.43
CA HIS A 138 -3.21 -3.63 4.12
C HIS A 138 -4.55 -4.37 4.12
N GLU A 139 -4.55 -5.64 4.53
CA GLU A 139 -5.77 -6.46 4.58
C GLU A 139 -6.80 -5.94 5.60
N ILE A 140 -6.35 -5.48 6.78
CA ILE A 140 -7.20 -4.86 7.79
C ILE A 140 -7.77 -3.52 7.27
N GLY A 141 -7.02 -2.81 6.43
CA GLY A 141 -7.46 -1.60 5.72
C GLY A 141 -8.73 -1.82 4.91
N HIS A 142 -8.85 -2.99 4.27
CA HIS A 142 -10.03 -3.47 3.54
C HIS A 142 -11.12 -4.07 4.45
N ASN A 143 -10.93 -4.00 5.77
CA ASN A 143 -11.80 -4.63 6.77
C ASN A 143 -11.91 -6.16 6.62
N LEU A 144 -10.87 -6.82 6.10
CA LEU A 144 -10.88 -8.28 5.86
C LEU A 144 -10.57 -9.11 7.11
N ALA A 145 -10.27 -8.50 8.26
CA ALA A 145 -10.09 -9.26 9.50
C ALA A 145 -11.43 -9.61 10.18
N PHE A 146 -12.36 -8.65 10.29
CA PHE A 146 -13.67 -8.88 10.94
C PHE A 146 -14.89 -8.57 10.06
N GLY A 147 -14.65 -8.29 8.77
CA GLY A 147 -15.67 -7.85 7.82
C GLY A 147 -16.08 -6.39 8.00
N HIS A 148 -16.85 -5.89 7.03
CA HIS A 148 -17.27 -4.48 6.95
C HIS A 148 -18.23 -4.06 8.08
N LYS A 149 -18.99 -5.02 8.63
CA LYS A 149 -19.90 -4.78 9.76
C LYS A 149 -19.17 -4.34 11.04
N HIS A 150 -17.91 -4.71 11.20
CA HIS A 150 -17.11 -4.45 12.40
C HIS A 150 -15.92 -3.53 12.10
N GLY A 151 -16.13 -2.45 11.36
CA GLY A 151 -15.06 -1.50 10.99
C GLY A 151 -14.28 -0.93 12.18
N TYR A 152 -14.94 -0.73 13.33
CA TYR A 152 -14.27 -0.26 14.55
C TYR A 152 -13.29 -1.29 15.13
N ALA A 153 -13.65 -2.58 15.12
CA ALA A 153 -12.76 -3.66 15.56
C ALA A 153 -11.52 -3.78 14.66
N ASN A 154 -11.72 -3.67 13.34
CA ASN A 154 -10.60 -3.62 12.38
C ASN A 154 -9.68 -2.43 12.65
N ARG A 155 -10.25 -1.26 13.00
CA ARG A 155 -9.47 -0.07 13.34
C ARG A 155 -8.65 -0.22 14.62
N ILE A 156 -9.20 -0.86 15.66
CA ILE A 156 -8.42 -1.16 16.87
C ILE A 156 -7.30 -2.14 16.54
N LEU A 157 -7.59 -3.19 15.78
CA LEU A 157 -6.57 -4.18 15.40
C LEU A 157 -5.45 -3.56 14.57
N SER A 158 -5.75 -2.63 13.65
CA SER A 158 -4.72 -1.93 12.87
C SER A 158 -3.82 -1.04 13.74
N LEU A 159 -4.36 -0.44 14.80
CA LEU A 159 -3.55 0.31 15.77
C LEU A 159 -2.62 -0.61 16.55
N ILE A 160 -3.10 -1.79 16.98
CA ILE A 160 -2.27 -2.81 17.65
C ILE A 160 -1.16 -3.29 16.72
N CYS A 161 -1.48 -3.58 15.47
CA CYS A 161 -0.54 -4.01 14.44
C CYS A 161 0.60 -2.99 14.22
N ASN A 162 0.30 -1.71 14.39
CA ASN A 162 1.25 -0.61 14.18
C ASN A 162 2.12 -0.32 15.41
N LEU A 163 1.80 -0.86 16.59
CA LEU A 163 2.58 -0.63 17.82
C LEU A 163 4.09 -0.90 17.66
N PRO A 164 4.53 -2.06 17.15
CA PRO A 164 5.96 -2.34 17.01
C PRO A 164 6.64 -1.52 15.90
N MET A 165 5.89 -0.93 14.98
CA MET A 165 6.43 -0.16 13.85
C MET A 165 6.87 1.27 14.25
N VAL A 166 6.51 1.74 15.45
CA VAL A 166 6.83 3.06 16.06
C VAL A 166 6.25 4.27 15.31
N VAL A 167 6.22 4.24 13.97
CA VAL A 167 5.66 5.28 13.11
C VAL A 167 4.15 5.10 13.03
N PRO A 168 3.33 6.12 13.35
CA PRO A 168 1.87 6.01 13.28
C PRO A 168 1.37 6.02 11.83
N ALA A 169 1.37 4.85 11.17
CA ALA A 169 1.01 4.72 9.77
C ALA A 169 -0.41 4.16 9.54
N ALA A 170 -0.95 3.35 10.45
CA ALA A 170 -2.20 2.59 10.25
C ALA A 170 -3.41 3.42 9.77
N ILE A 171 -3.67 4.59 10.38
CA ILE A 171 -4.84 5.40 10.03
C ILE A 171 -4.65 6.13 8.70
N SER A 172 -3.46 6.70 8.50
CA SER A 172 -3.10 7.39 7.25
C SER A 172 -3.10 6.41 6.08
N TYR A 173 -2.50 5.23 6.28
CA TYR A 173 -2.44 4.17 5.28
C TYR A 173 -3.85 3.83 4.80
N ARG A 174 -4.78 3.49 5.70
CA ARG A 174 -6.15 3.16 5.31
C ARG A 174 -6.79 4.28 4.48
N LYS A 175 -6.68 5.54 4.91
CA LYS A 175 -7.29 6.67 4.19
C LYS A 175 -6.77 6.80 2.76
N TYR A 176 -5.44 6.85 2.59
CA TYR A 176 -4.82 7.01 1.28
C TYR A 176 -4.99 5.76 0.41
N HIS A 177 -4.93 4.58 1.01
CA HIS A 177 -5.08 3.31 0.32
C HIS A 177 -6.50 3.13 -0.21
N GLN A 178 -7.51 3.50 0.57
CA GLN A 178 -8.90 3.52 0.09
C GLN A 178 -9.10 4.53 -1.04
N GLU A 179 -8.41 5.68 -1.00
CA GLU A 179 -8.46 6.67 -2.09
C GLU A 179 -7.75 6.20 -3.36
N HIS A 180 -6.70 5.38 -3.23
CA HIS A 180 -6.03 4.75 -4.37
C HIS A 180 -6.86 3.65 -5.04
N HIS A 181 -7.68 2.93 -4.29
CA HIS A 181 -8.56 1.87 -4.79
C HIS A 181 -9.99 2.34 -5.13
N ARG A 182 -10.23 3.66 -5.10
CA ARG A 182 -11.52 4.25 -5.42
C ARG A 182 -11.59 4.64 -6.89
#